data_AF-A0A842ZZ55-F1
#
_entry.id   AF-A0A842ZZ55-F1
#
_cell.length_a   1.000
_cell.length_b   1.000
_cell.length_c   1.000
_cell.angle_alpha   90.00
_cell.angle_beta   90.00
_cell.angle_gamma   90.00
#
_symmetry.space_group_name_H-M   'P 1'
#
loop_
_entity.id
_entity.type
_entity.pdbx_description
1 polymer ?
#
loop_
_entity_poly.entity_id
_entity_poly.type
_entity_poly.pdbx_seq_one_letter_code
_entity_poly.pdbx_strand_id
1 'polypeptide(L)'
;MYKIAKDLPSKPCGWPGIRGRTLEILQQLVTRGYYICSHEDPKKRFFQLKKSFPTLYRVKINRKTIFYLEGHEDDAASAFLGSINKKIISYKELAGIIDVFHANLSKQEKQAFLGRNRSKKFLKPTDQKRDSLREKEDSLAYYYIRRYCAKSTILTP
;
A
#
# COMPACT_ATOMS: atom_id res chain seq x y z
N MET A 1 17.29 -50.96 34.62
CA MET A 1 18.26 -50.59 33.58
C MET A 1 17.57 -50.75 32.22
N TYR A 2 16.88 -49.72 31.72
CA TYR A 2 16.09 -49.82 30.48
C TYR A 2 16.79 -49.06 29.34
N LYS A 3 17.37 -49.81 28.39
CA LYS A 3 17.93 -49.34 27.12
C LYS A 3 17.02 -49.81 25.98
N ILE A 4 15.80 -49.27 25.86
CA ILE A 4 14.89 -49.64 24.76
C ILE A 4 14.21 -48.37 24.25
N ALA A 5 14.97 -47.56 23.51
CA ALA A 5 14.43 -46.51 22.62
C ALA A 5 15.57 -45.89 21.76
N LYS A 6 16.44 -46.70 21.14
CA LYS A 6 17.49 -46.18 20.22
C LYS A 6 17.18 -46.34 18.74
N ASP A 7 16.11 -47.06 18.38
CA ASP A 7 15.81 -47.41 16.97
C ASP A 7 14.50 -46.82 16.43
N LEU A 8 14.01 -45.73 17.02
CA LEU A 8 13.03 -44.92 16.31
C LEU A 8 13.80 -44.00 15.38
N PRO A 9 13.69 -44.13 14.03
CA PRO A 9 14.22 -43.11 13.15
C PRO A 9 13.51 -41.82 13.51
N SER A 10 14.22 -40.92 14.19
CA SER A 10 13.82 -39.53 14.33
C SER A 10 13.87 -38.94 12.93
N LYS A 11 12.85 -39.20 12.12
CA LYS A 11 12.54 -38.35 10.98
C LYS A 11 12.56 -36.95 11.57
N PRO A 12 13.37 -36.01 11.06
CA PRO A 12 13.33 -34.64 11.55
C PRO A 12 11.87 -34.19 11.38
N CYS A 13 11.13 -34.19 12.48
CA CYS A 13 9.77 -33.69 12.57
C CYS A 13 9.83 -32.16 12.60
N GLY A 14 10.62 -31.59 11.67
CA GLY A 14 10.25 -30.32 11.12
C GLY A 14 8.92 -30.57 10.43
N TRP A 15 7.84 -30.05 11.00
CA TRP A 15 6.57 -29.95 10.30
C TRP A 15 6.85 -29.64 8.83
N PRO A 16 6.20 -30.30 7.85
CA PRO A 16 6.27 -29.97 6.43
C PRO A 16 5.58 -28.62 6.18
N GLY A 17 5.99 -27.62 6.94
CA GLY A 17 5.51 -26.27 6.93
C GLY A 17 6.27 -25.49 5.88
N ILE A 18 5.57 -24.51 5.34
CA ILE A 18 6.12 -23.53 4.41
C ILE A 18 7.28 -22.83 5.12
N ARG A 19 8.50 -22.91 4.57
CA ARG A 19 9.71 -22.33 5.14
C ARG A 19 10.42 -21.40 4.15
N GLY A 20 11.30 -20.56 4.68
CA GLY A 20 12.14 -19.65 3.89
C GLY A 20 11.32 -18.62 3.12
N ARG A 21 11.75 -18.31 1.89
CA ARG A 21 11.13 -17.24 1.08
C ARG A 21 9.65 -17.48 0.74
N THR A 22 9.19 -18.72 0.68
CA THR A 22 7.76 -18.99 0.45
C THR A 22 6.92 -18.53 1.65
N LEU A 23 7.46 -18.63 2.86
CA LEU A 23 6.82 -18.12 4.07
C LEU A 23 6.79 -16.59 4.07
N GLU A 24 7.87 -15.93 3.64
CA GLU A 24 7.92 -14.46 3.51
C GLU A 24 6.88 -13.97 2.50
N ILE A 25 6.75 -14.64 1.35
CA ILE A 25 5.73 -14.32 0.34
C ILE A 25 4.34 -14.47 0.95
N LEU A 26 4.12 -15.57 1.67
CA LEU A 26 2.84 -15.82 2.31
C LEU A 26 2.52 -14.74 3.35
N GLN A 27 3.49 -14.37 4.18
CA GLN A 27 3.33 -13.31 5.17
C GLN A 27 2.98 -11.98 4.51
N GLN A 28 3.64 -11.62 3.40
CA GLN A 28 3.31 -10.41 2.65
C GLN A 28 1.92 -10.47 2.02
N LEU A 29 1.53 -11.61 1.45
CA LEU A 29 0.18 -11.82 0.89
C LEU A 29 -0.90 -11.67 1.96
N VAL A 30 -0.71 -12.24 3.15
CA VAL A 30 -1.67 -12.13 4.25
C VAL A 30 -1.72 -10.69 4.81
N THR A 31 -0.57 -10.00 4.84
CA THR A 31 -0.48 -8.66 5.45
C THR A 31 -0.99 -7.56 4.51
N ARG A 32 -0.73 -7.68 3.20
CA ARG A 32 -0.99 -6.62 2.20
C ARG A 32 -1.99 -7.02 1.13
N GLY A 33 -2.36 -8.29 1.03
CA GLY A 33 -3.21 -8.82 -0.03
C GLY A 33 -2.48 -9.11 -1.35
N TYR A 34 -1.24 -8.65 -1.53
CA TYR A 34 -0.48 -8.83 -2.79
C TYR A 34 1.04 -9.03 -2.56
N TYR A 35 1.70 -9.57 -3.58
CA TYR A 35 3.15 -9.76 -3.64
C TYR A 35 3.68 -9.56 -5.07
N ILE A 36 4.67 -8.67 -5.22
CA ILE A 36 5.36 -8.44 -6.50
C ILE A 36 6.59 -9.34 -6.56
N CYS A 37 6.57 -10.33 -7.46
CA CYS A 37 7.64 -11.30 -7.60
C CYS A 37 8.89 -10.67 -8.24
N SER A 38 9.99 -10.65 -7.48
CA SER A 38 11.30 -10.20 -7.96
C SER A 38 12.30 -11.34 -8.23
N HIS A 39 11.88 -12.61 -8.09
CA HIS A 39 12.80 -13.75 -8.05
C HIS A 39 12.63 -14.73 -9.20
N GLU A 40 13.67 -15.54 -9.40
CA GLU A 40 13.68 -16.70 -10.29
C GLU A 40 12.69 -17.77 -9.78
N ASP A 41 11.88 -18.31 -10.68
CA ASP A 41 10.81 -19.30 -10.48
C ASP A 41 9.50 -18.87 -9.77
N PRO A 42 8.79 -17.84 -10.25
CA PRO A 42 7.47 -17.48 -9.74
C PRO A 42 6.43 -18.61 -9.94
N LYS A 43 6.58 -19.45 -10.97
CA LYS A 43 5.61 -20.50 -11.29
C LYS A 43 5.54 -21.57 -10.20
N LYS A 44 6.70 -22.10 -9.75
CA LYS A 44 6.76 -23.17 -8.75
C LYS A 44 6.16 -22.72 -7.42
N ARG A 45 6.51 -21.50 -6.99
CA ARG A 45 5.99 -20.91 -5.74
C ARG A 45 4.49 -20.65 -5.82
N PHE A 46 4.01 -20.14 -6.94
CA PHE A 46 2.58 -19.96 -7.16
C PHE A 46 1.81 -21.27 -7.00
N PHE A 47 2.26 -22.37 -7.62
CA PHE A 47 1.58 -23.65 -7.48
C PHE A 47 1.59 -24.18 -6.04
N GLN A 48 2.67 -23.98 -5.30
CA GLN A 48 2.72 -24.34 -3.87
C GLN A 48 1.72 -23.53 -3.05
N LEU A 49 1.67 -22.21 -3.26
CA LEU A 49 0.75 -21.32 -2.55
C LEU A 49 -0.72 -21.57 -2.95
N LYS A 50 -0.98 -21.82 -4.24
CA LYS A 50 -2.34 -22.08 -4.77
C LYS A 50 -2.98 -23.33 -4.17
N LYS A 51 -2.18 -24.33 -3.76
CA LYS A 51 -2.68 -25.51 -3.02
C LYS A 51 -3.29 -25.14 -1.66
N SER A 52 -2.75 -24.11 -1.00
CA SER A 52 -3.22 -23.65 0.30
C SER A 52 -4.24 -22.51 0.18
N PHE A 53 -4.12 -21.68 -0.85
CA PHE A 53 -4.94 -20.51 -1.10
C PHE A 53 -5.53 -20.56 -2.52
N PRO A 54 -6.69 -21.21 -2.72
CA PRO A 54 -7.33 -21.31 -4.02
C PRO A 54 -7.80 -19.94 -4.53
N THR A 55 -7.93 -18.93 -3.67
CA THR A 55 -8.25 -17.54 -4.03
C THR A 55 -7.04 -16.73 -4.52
N LEU A 56 -5.86 -17.35 -4.61
CA LEU A 56 -4.65 -16.68 -5.09
C LEU A 56 -4.66 -16.56 -6.62
N TYR A 57 -4.59 -15.34 -7.12
CA TYR A 57 -4.46 -15.04 -8.53
C TYR A 57 -3.01 -14.73 -8.90
N ARG A 58 -2.70 -14.92 -10.19
CA ARG A 58 -1.39 -14.59 -10.76
C ARG A 58 -1.57 -13.82 -12.05
N VAL A 59 -0.95 -12.66 -12.10
CA VAL A 59 -0.90 -11.79 -13.27
C VAL A 59 0.56 -11.57 -13.68
N LYS A 60 0.81 -11.53 -15.00
CA LYS A 60 2.14 -11.24 -15.55
C LYS A 60 2.04 -10.04 -16.50
N ILE A 61 2.72 -8.95 -16.17
CA ILE A 61 2.75 -7.72 -16.97
C ILE A 61 4.20 -7.23 -17.07
N ASN A 62 4.66 -6.92 -18.29
CA ASN A 62 5.97 -6.31 -18.55
C ASN A 62 7.13 -6.99 -17.80
N ARG A 63 7.21 -8.33 -17.89
CA ARG A 63 8.19 -9.23 -17.24
C ARG A 63 8.08 -9.35 -15.71
N LYS A 64 7.26 -8.54 -15.05
CA LYS A 64 6.95 -8.70 -13.63
C LYS A 64 5.77 -9.64 -13.45
N THR A 65 5.81 -10.43 -12.39
CA THR A 65 4.70 -11.30 -11.98
C THR A 65 4.18 -10.80 -10.65
N ILE A 66 2.86 -10.72 -10.50
CA ILE A 66 2.22 -10.34 -9.25
C ILE A 66 1.31 -11.48 -8.83
N PHE A 67 1.34 -11.77 -7.54
CA PHE A 67 0.34 -12.59 -6.88
C PHE A 67 -0.54 -11.69 -6.03
N TYR A 68 -1.83 -11.94 -6.03
CA TYR A 68 -2.77 -11.23 -5.16
C TYR A 68 -3.91 -12.15 -4.76
N LEU A 69 -4.53 -11.85 -3.63
CA LEU A 69 -5.72 -12.53 -3.14
C LEU A 69 -6.97 -11.86 -3.70
N GLU A 70 -8.03 -12.63 -3.87
CA GLU A 70 -9.37 -12.12 -4.20
C GLU A 70 -9.78 -10.99 -3.24
N GLY A 71 -10.30 -9.89 -3.79
CA GLY A 71 -10.69 -8.69 -3.03
C GLY A 71 -9.56 -7.66 -2.84
N HIS A 72 -8.34 -7.96 -3.29
CA HIS A 72 -7.19 -7.05 -3.26
C HIS A 72 -6.70 -6.65 -4.65
N GLU A 73 -7.62 -6.61 -5.63
CA GLU A 73 -7.33 -6.24 -7.02
C GLU A 73 -6.80 -4.80 -7.12
N ASP A 74 -7.46 -3.88 -6.42
CA ASP A 74 -7.13 -2.44 -6.44
C ASP A 74 -5.77 -2.16 -5.81
N ASP A 75 -5.50 -2.78 -4.65
CA ASP A 75 -4.22 -2.68 -3.95
C ASP A 75 -3.07 -3.23 -4.80
N ALA A 76 -3.30 -4.39 -5.44
CA ALA A 76 -2.32 -5.02 -6.31
C ALA A 76 -2.03 -4.16 -7.56
N ALA A 77 -3.06 -3.59 -8.17
CA ALA A 77 -2.92 -2.70 -9.33
C ALA A 77 -2.18 -1.41 -8.96
N SER A 78 -2.55 -0.77 -7.85
CA SER A 78 -1.91 0.45 -7.35
C SER A 78 -0.43 0.22 -7.02
N ALA A 79 -0.12 -0.85 -6.30
CA ALA A 79 1.25 -1.23 -6.00
C ALA A 79 2.06 -1.60 -7.24
N PHE A 80 1.43 -2.24 -8.22
CA PHE A 80 2.08 -2.51 -9.50
C PHE A 80 2.48 -1.22 -10.20
N LEU A 81 1.53 -0.28 -10.35
CA LEU A 81 1.75 1.02 -10.97
C LEU A 81 2.86 1.79 -10.26
N GLY A 82 2.88 1.80 -8.93
CA GLY A 82 3.95 2.40 -8.13
C GLY A 82 5.31 1.73 -8.30
N SER A 83 5.35 0.44 -8.62
CA SER A 83 6.59 -0.29 -8.90
C SER A 83 7.14 -0.06 -10.32
N ILE A 84 6.37 0.55 -11.22
CA ILE A 84 6.83 0.85 -12.58
C ILE A 84 7.75 2.07 -12.49
N ASN A 85 9.01 1.93 -12.92
CA ASN A 85 9.99 3.02 -12.92
C ASN A 85 9.69 4.15 -13.93
N LYS A 86 8.46 4.22 -14.47
CA LYS A 86 8.02 5.25 -15.43
C LYS A 86 7.30 6.35 -14.68
N LYS A 87 7.78 7.59 -14.82
CA LYS A 87 7.15 8.79 -14.25
C LYS A 87 5.78 9.10 -14.88
N ILE A 88 5.58 8.73 -16.15
CA ILE A 88 4.35 8.97 -16.90
C ILE A 88 4.02 7.66 -17.63
N ILE A 89 2.81 7.15 -17.40
CA ILE A 89 2.30 5.93 -18.04
C ILE A 89 1.33 6.36 -19.15
N SER A 90 1.36 5.68 -20.30
CA SER A 90 0.40 5.95 -21.38
C SER A 90 -1.02 5.55 -20.96
N TYR A 91 -2.04 6.26 -21.44
CA TYR A 91 -3.43 5.91 -21.14
C TYR A 91 -3.78 4.48 -21.55
N LYS A 92 -3.22 4.00 -22.68
CA LYS A 92 -3.41 2.61 -23.15
C LYS A 92 -2.77 1.59 -22.20
N GLU A 93 -1.58 1.89 -21.68
CA GLU A 93 -0.91 1.03 -20.70
C GLU A 93 -1.69 0.99 -19.39
N LEU A 94 -2.19 2.14 -18.93
CA LEU A 94 -2.99 2.24 -17.71
C LEU A 94 -4.30 1.46 -17.85
N ALA A 95 -5.02 1.62 -18.97
CA ALA A 95 -6.24 0.87 -19.25
C ALA A 95 -5.98 -0.64 -19.28
N GLY A 96 -4.92 -1.09 -19.98
CA GLY A 96 -4.56 -2.50 -20.01
C GLY A 96 -4.21 -3.08 -18.63
N ILE A 97 -3.58 -2.30 -17.75
CA ILE A 97 -3.30 -2.75 -16.38
C ILE A 97 -4.61 -2.90 -15.60
N ILE A 98 -5.50 -1.90 -15.66
CA ILE A 98 -6.80 -1.92 -15.00
C ILE A 98 -7.62 -3.14 -15.45
N ASP A 99 -7.67 -3.40 -16.75
CA ASP A 99 -8.42 -4.52 -17.32
C ASP A 99 -7.88 -5.87 -16.87
N VAL A 100 -6.55 -6.02 -16.76
CA VAL A 100 -5.91 -7.28 -16.34
C VAL A 100 -6.13 -7.59 -14.86
N PHE A 101 -6.18 -6.56 -14.01
CA PHE A 101 -6.47 -6.74 -12.58
C PHE A 101 -7.96 -6.72 -12.28
N HIS A 102 -8.82 -6.35 -13.24
CA HIS A 102 -10.24 -6.07 -12.99
C HIS A 102 -10.46 -5.04 -11.86
N ALA A 103 -9.51 -4.11 -11.72
CA ALA A 103 -9.48 -3.12 -10.65
C ALA A 103 -10.35 -1.90 -10.97
N ASN A 104 -11.00 -1.31 -9.97
CA ASN A 104 -11.80 -0.10 -10.08
C ASN A 104 -11.07 1.11 -9.49
N LEU A 105 -9.93 1.48 -10.09
CA LEU A 105 -9.18 2.66 -9.67
C LEU A 105 -10.02 3.94 -9.76
N SER A 106 -9.88 4.83 -8.78
CA SER A 106 -10.56 6.12 -8.75
C SER A 106 -10.02 7.07 -9.83
N LYS A 107 -10.83 8.08 -10.21
CA LYS A 107 -10.36 9.12 -11.15
C LYS A 107 -9.11 9.86 -10.65
N GLN A 108 -8.97 10.05 -9.35
CA GLN A 108 -7.83 10.75 -8.75
C GLN A 108 -6.54 9.93 -8.87
N GLU A 109 -6.60 8.63 -8.59
CA GLU A 109 -5.46 7.73 -8.74
C GLU A 109 -5.03 7.63 -10.21
N LYS A 110 -5.98 7.48 -11.14
CA LYS A 110 -5.67 7.47 -12.58
C LYS A 110 -4.95 8.76 -13.01
N GLN A 111 -5.38 9.91 -12.51
CA GLN A 111 -4.74 11.19 -12.84
C GLN A 111 -3.31 11.31 -12.32
N ALA A 112 -3.02 10.74 -11.15
CA ALA A 112 -1.67 10.76 -10.56
C ALA A 112 -0.64 10.12 -11.49
N PHE A 113 -1.00 9.02 -12.18
CA PHE A 113 -0.10 8.28 -13.08
C PHE A 113 -0.03 8.85 -14.51
N LEU A 114 -1.02 9.64 -14.93
CA LEU A 114 -1.07 10.26 -16.26
C LEU A 114 -0.24 11.55 -16.37
N GLY A 115 0.41 12.00 -15.29
CA GLY A 115 1.29 13.17 -15.30
C GLY A 115 0.59 14.52 -15.54
N ARG A 116 -0.74 14.58 -15.38
CA ARG A 116 -1.55 15.80 -15.64
C ARG A 116 -1.49 16.87 -14.55
N ASN A 117 -0.50 16.84 -13.67
CA ASN A 117 -0.22 17.94 -12.72
C ASN A 117 0.50 19.13 -13.40
N ARG A 118 0.01 19.57 -14.57
CA ARG A 118 0.37 20.85 -15.20
C ARG A 118 -0.85 21.78 -15.27
N SER A 119 -1.50 21.99 -14.14
CA SER A 119 -2.11 23.28 -13.85
C SER A 119 -1.29 23.87 -12.70
N LYS A 120 -0.14 24.49 -12.97
CA LYS A 120 -0.09 25.95 -13.11
C LYS A 120 -1.49 26.61 -13.05
N LYS A 121 -2.13 26.58 -11.88
CA LYS A 121 -2.76 27.80 -11.38
C LYS A 121 -1.56 28.71 -11.07
N PHE A 122 -1.04 29.54 -11.98
CA PHE A 122 -1.62 30.84 -12.31
C PHE A 122 -2.92 31.11 -11.54
N LEU A 123 -2.80 31.16 -10.21
CA LEU A 123 -3.49 32.22 -9.48
C LEU A 123 -2.95 33.51 -10.12
N LYS A 124 -3.70 34.07 -11.07
CA LYS A 124 -3.51 35.48 -11.41
C LYS A 124 -3.66 36.22 -10.09
N PRO A 125 -2.68 37.03 -9.65
CA PRO A 125 -2.93 37.95 -8.55
C PRO A 125 -4.10 38.81 -9.00
N THR A 126 -5.24 38.66 -8.33
CA THR A 126 -6.34 39.59 -8.48
C THR A 126 -5.85 40.86 -7.81
N ASP A 127 -5.41 41.82 -8.61
CA ASP A 127 -5.24 43.22 -8.22
C ASP A 127 -6.58 43.73 -7.69
N GLN A 128 -6.85 43.51 -6.41
CA GLN A 128 -7.83 44.27 -5.66
C GLN A 128 -7.09 45.38 -4.93
N LYS A 129 -6.86 46.45 -5.70
CA LYS A 129 -6.67 47.79 -5.20
C LYS A 129 -7.94 48.19 -4.44
N ARG A 130 -7.95 48.02 -3.12
CA ARG A 130 -8.78 48.82 -2.22
C ARG A 130 -7.99 49.13 -0.96
N ASP A 131 -7.52 50.37 -0.92
CA ASP A 131 -7.25 51.09 0.30
C ASP A 131 -8.43 50.95 1.27
N SER A 132 -8.16 50.45 2.47
CA SER A 132 -8.59 51.09 3.72
C SER A 132 -8.11 50.28 4.92
N LEU A 133 -7.14 50.86 5.62
CA LEU A 133 -6.95 50.83 7.06
C LEU A 133 -8.17 50.28 7.83
N ARG A 134 -7.98 49.12 8.48
CA ARG A 134 -8.39 48.93 9.87
C ARG A 134 -7.67 47.74 10.48
N GLU A 135 -6.81 48.09 11.41
CA GLU A 135 -6.29 47.25 12.47
C GLU A 135 -7.40 46.36 13.05
N LYS A 136 -7.13 45.05 13.14
CA LYS A 136 -7.44 44.25 14.33
C LYS A 136 -6.77 42.88 14.23
N GLU A 137 -5.96 42.64 15.24
CA GLU A 137 -5.13 41.47 15.47
C GLU A 137 -6.01 40.25 15.82
N ASP A 138 -6.45 39.50 14.83
CA ASP A 138 -7.00 38.15 15.05
C ASP A 138 -5.88 37.11 15.00
N SER A 139 -4.91 37.26 15.91
CA SER A 139 -3.91 36.22 16.14
C SER A 139 -4.55 35.06 16.90
N LEU A 140 -4.50 33.86 16.31
CA LEU A 140 -4.84 32.57 16.92
C LEU A 140 -4.26 32.36 18.33
N ALA A 141 -3.22 33.12 18.70
CA ALA A 141 -2.69 33.20 20.05
C ALA A 141 -3.75 33.60 21.09
N TYR A 142 -4.65 34.53 20.78
CA TYR A 142 -5.69 34.97 21.71
C TYR A 142 -6.71 33.87 21.99
N TYR A 143 -7.01 33.03 20.98
CA TYR A 143 -7.92 31.89 21.13
C TYR A 143 -7.32 30.79 22.03
N TYR A 144 -6.01 30.56 21.95
CA TYR A 144 -5.35 29.52 22.76
C TYR A 144 -5.21 29.93 24.24
N ILE A 145 -4.86 31.18 24.54
CA ILE A 145 -4.65 31.65 25.93
C ILE A 145 -5.94 31.55 26.75
N ARG A 146 -7.09 31.89 26.16
CA ARG A 146 -8.38 31.88 26.87
C ARG A 146 -8.91 30.48 27.20
N ARG A 147 -8.55 29.47 26.40
CA ARG A 147 -9.07 28.10 26.57
C ARG A 147 -8.31 27.28 27.61
N TYR A 148 -7.02 27.57 27.84
CA TYR A 148 -6.17 26.73 28.68
C TYR A 148 -5.75 27.35 30.02
N CYS A 149 -5.85 28.67 30.21
CA CYS A 149 -5.45 29.31 31.47
C CYS A 149 -6.55 29.43 32.55
N ALA A 150 -7.81 29.05 32.27
CA ALA A 150 -8.92 29.23 33.22
C ALA A 150 -9.18 28.03 34.15
N LYS A 151 -8.32 27.00 34.19
CA LYS A 151 -8.58 25.74 34.93
C LYS A 151 -7.66 25.44 36.12
N SER A 152 -6.78 26.34 36.53
CA SER A 152 -5.78 26.04 37.59
C SER A 152 -5.97 26.75 38.93
N THR A 153 -7.15 27.31 39.22
CA THR A 153 -7.32 28.14 40.43
C THR A 153 -8.50 27.73 41.32
N ILE A 154 -8.69 26.45 41.61
CA ILE A 154 -9.35 26.05 42.87
C ILE A 154 -8.76 24.73 43.36
N LEU A 155 -7.84 24.81 44.33
CA LEU A 155 -7.59 23.77 45.34
C LEU A 155 -6.69 24.36 46.44
N THR A 156 -7.33 24.82 47.51
CA THR A 156 -6.85 24.89 48.91
C THR A 156 -8.03 25.40 49.74
N PRO A 157 -8.12 25.07 51.03
CA PRO A 157 -7.16 24.38 51.89
C PRO A 157 -7.42 22.88 52.08
#